data_AF-A0A8D8PQV6-F1
#
_entry.id   AF-A0A8D8PQV6-F1
#
_cell.length_a   1.000
_cell.length_b   1.000
_cell.length_c   1.000
_cell.angle_alpha   90.00
_cell.angle_beta   90.00
_cell.angle_gamma   90.00
#
_symmetry.space_group_name_H-M   'P 1'
#
loop_
_entity.id
_entity.type
_entity.pdbx_description
1 polymer ?
#
loop_
_entity_poly.entity_id
_entity_poly.type
_entity_poly.pdbx_seq_one_letter_code
_entity_poly.pdbx_strand_id
1 'polypeptide(L)'
;MLDFLLSDAAPLGKVTPYFYRREYQSRGLQHFHILLWVKDAPVLDTSKKEDVAEFILEYVSCSVPDATTSPTLYFRVNNYQTHHHNSNCMKNKKSKDSRRSVVLDFEIATHRY
;
A
#
# COMPACT_ATOMS: atom_id res chain seq x y z
N MET A 1 -14.30 6.67 2.18
CA MET A 1 -12.89 6.32 1.85
C MET A 1 -12.55 6.83 0.47
N LEU A 2 -13.24 6.35 -0.58
CA LEU A 2 -13.07 6.85 -1.95
C LEU A 2 -13.28 8.38 -2.03
N ASP A 3 -14.26 8.93 -1.29
CA ASP A 3 -14.51 10.38 -1.27
C ASP A 3 -13.28 11.21 -0.89
N PHE A 4 -12.44 10.70 0.03
CA PHE A 4 -11.20 11.37 0.41
C PHE A 4 -10.13 11.26 -0.68
N LEU A 5 -9.98 10.06 -1.27
CA LEU A 5 -9.01 9.80 -2.35
C LEU A 5 -9.33 10.60 -3.63
N LEU A 6 -10.61 10.89 -3.86
CA LEU A 6 -11.11 11.64 -5.03
C LEU A 6 -11.35 13.13 -4.73
N SER A 7 -11.10 13.57 -3.50
CA SER A 7 -11.30 14.97 -3.10
C SER A 7 -10.24 15.90 -3.71
N ASP A 8 -10.52 17.21 -3.68
CA ASP A 8 -9.56 18.24 -4.11
C ASP A 8 -8.26 18.25 -3.30
N ALA A 9 -8.23 17.58 -2.14
CA ALA A 9 -7.00 17.38 -1.37
C ALA A 9 -5.99 16.47 -2.11
N ALA A 10 -6.46 15.68 -3.10
CA ALA A 10 -5.65 14.88 -4.02
C ALA A 10 -4.44 14.19 -3.37
N PRO A 11 -4.64 13.37 -2.31
CA PRO A 11 -3.54 12.86 -1.48
C PRO A 11 -2.59 11.91 -2.21
N LEU A 12 -3.01 11.35 -3.35
CA LEU A 12 -2.22 10.50 -4.23
C LEU A 12 -2.10 11.12 -5.65
N GLY A 13 -2.31 12.44 -5.76
CA GLY A 13 -2.50 13.12 -7.03
C GLY A 13 -3.94 13.04 -7.56
N LYS A 14 -4.18 13.60 -8.75
CA LYS A 14 -5.51 13.65 -9.35
C LYS A 14 -5.91 12.28 -9.92
N VAL A 15 -6.76 11.56 -9.22
CA VAL A 15 -7.28 10.27 -9.70
C VAL A 15 -8.29 10.49 -10.82
N THR A 16 -8.14 9.75 -11.92
CA THR A 16 -9.06 9.75 -13.07
C THR A 16 -9.97 8.51 -13.01
N PRO A 17 -9.87 7.43 -13.82
CA PRO A 17 -10.66 6.24 -13.53
C PRO A 17 -10.11 5.55 -12.27
N TYR A 18 -11.00 4.85 -11.58
CA TYR A 18 -10.67 3.95 -10.50
C TYR A 18 -11.55 2.71 -10.59
N PHE A 19 -11.05 1.59 -10.09
CA PHE A 19 -11.81 0.35 -9.94
C PHE A 19 -11.65 -0.13 -8.51
N TYR A 20 -12.73 -0.64 -7.91
CA TYR A 20 -12.63 -1.29 -6.61
C TYR A 20 -13.52 -2.50 -6.53
N ARG A 21 -13.05 -3.52 -5.81
CA ARG A 21 -13.82 -4.72 -5.46
C ARG A 21 -13.78 -4.88 -3.95
N ARG A 22 -14.96 -5.12 -3.36
CA ARG A 22 -15.09 -5.46 -1.94
C ARG A 22 -15.22 -6.97 -1.81
N GLU A 23 -14.33 -7.53 -1.01
CA GLU A 23 -14.31 -8.94 -0.65
C GLU A 23 -14.42 -9.09 0.86
N TYR A 24 -14.83 -10.27 1.30
CA TYR A 24 -14.79 -10.63 2.70
C TYR A 24 -13.62 -11.58 2.89
N GLN A 25 -12.66 -11.20 3.74
CA GLN A 25 -11.65 -12.14 4.18
C GLN A 25 -12.32 -13.32 4.89
N SER A 26 -11.61 -14.44 5.03
CA SER A 26 -12.12 -15.66 5.68
C SER A 26 -12.63 -15.47 7.12
N ARG A 27 -12.45 -14.27 7.69
CA ARG A 27 -12.92 -13.85 9.02
C ARG A 27 -14.07 -12.83 8.98
N GLY A 28 -14.69 -12.61 7.81
CA GLY A 28 -15.81 -11.69 7.63
C GLY A 28 -15.45 -10.20 7.63
N LEU A 29 -14.16 -9.85 7.69
CA LEU A 29 -13.72 -8.46 7.57
C LEU A 29 -13.74 -8.04 6.10
N GLN A 30 -14.26 -6.85 5.85
CA GLN A 30 -14.24 -6.26 4.52
C GLN A 30 -12.81 -5.95 4.10
N HIS A 31 -12.42 -6.44 2.93
CA HIS A 31 -11.15 -6.20 2.28
C HIS A 31 -11.40 -5.59 0.91
N PHE A 32 -10.70 -4.50 0.61
CA PHE A 32 -10.90 -3.75 -0.62
C PHE A 32 -9.67 -3.90 -1.50
N HIS A 33 -9.85 -4.46 -2.69
CA HIS A 33 -8.89 -4.34 -3.77
C HIS A 33 -9.23 -3.08 -4.55
N ILE A 34 -8.29 -2.13 -4.64
CA ILE A 34 -8.51 -0.83 -5.28
C ILE A 34 -7.42 -0.59 -6.32
N LEU A 35 -7.82 -0.20 -7.52
CA LEU A 35 -6.95 0.28 -8.59
C LEU A 35 -7.28 1.75 -8.84
N LEU A 36 -6.25 2.60 -8.80
CA LEU A 36 -6.35 4.03 -8.99
C LEU A 36 -5.44 4.43 -10.16
N TRP A 37 -5.98 5.17 -11.13
CA TRP A 37 -5.19 5.81 -12.16
C TRP A 37 -4.96 7.27 -11.79
N VAL A 38 -3.71 7.63 -11.55
CA VAL A 38 -3.32 8.99 -11.23
C VAL A 38 -2.95 9.71 -12.52
N LYS A 39 -3.51 10.90 -12.72
CA LYS A 39 -3.21 11.74 -13.88
C LYS A 39 -1.72 12.07 -13.89
N ASP A 40 -1.10 11.98 -15.07
CA ASP A 40 0.31 12.32 -15.31
C ASP A 40 1.32 11.41 -14.56
N ALA A 41 0.86 10.27 -14.02
CA ALA A 41 1.74 9.26 -13.44
C ALA A 41 2.65 8.61 -14.50
N PRO A 42 3.89 8.26 -14.16
CA PRO A 42 4.80 7.60 -15.08
C PRO A 42 4.29 6.21 -15.47
N VAL A 43 4.48 5.84 -16.74
CA VAL A 43 3.98 4.59 -17.30
C VAL A 43 5.10 3.56 -17.30
N LEU A 44 4.86 2.41 -16.68
CA LEU A 44 5.79 1.27 -16.71
C LEU A 44 6.15 0.90 -18.15
N ASP A 45 7.41 0.54 -18.38
CA ASP A 45 8.01 0.23 -19.69
C ASP A 45 8.06 1.39 -20.71
N THR A 46 7.51 2.57 -20.40
CA THR A 46 7.52 3.74 -21.29
C THR A 46 8.33 4.89 -20.70
N SER A 47 8.10 5.21 -19.43
CA SER A 47 8.85 6.20 -18.67
C SER A 47 10.20 5.65 -18.23
N LYS A 48 11.12 6.54 -17.82
CA LYS A 48 12.39 6.11 -17.22
C LYS A 48 12.12 5.39 -15.90
N LYS A 49 12.98 4.42 -15.57
CA LYS A 49 12.82 3.63 -14.36
C LYS A 49 12.98 4.48 -13.11
N GLU A 50 13.80 5.51 -13.20
CA GLU A 50 14.06 6.48 -12.14
C GLU A 50 12.79 7.27 -11.83
N ASP A 51 12.10 7.81 -12.85
CA ASP A 51 10.85 8.56 -12.69
C ASP A 51 9.76 7.69 -12.04
N VAL A 52 9.66 6.42 -12.45
CA VAL A 52 8.74 5.44 -11.86
C VAL A 52 9.08 5.19 -10.39
N ALA A 53 10.36 4.98 -10.08
CA ALA A 53 10.81 4.71 -8.72
C ALA A 53 10.58 5.90 -7.79
N GLU A 54 10.88 7.12 -8.24
CA GLU A 54 10.61 8.36 -7.51
C GLU A 54 9.13 8.54 -7.23
N PHE A 55 8.27 8.32 -8.23
CA PHE A 55 6.82 8.38 -8.05
C PHE A 55 6.32 7.37 -7.01
N ILE A 56 6.84 6.13 -7.01
CA ILE A 56 6.47 5.13 -5.99
C ILE A 56 6.94 5.58 -4.60
N LEU A 57 8.17 6.07 -4.48
CA LEU A 57 8.76 6.49 -3.21
C LEU A 57 8.06 7.71 -2.59
N GLU A 58 7.44 8.56 -3.40
CA GLU A 58 6.66 9.71 -2.93
C GLU A 58 5.49 9.28 -2.04
N TYR A 59 4.79 8.21 -2.42
CA TYR A 59 3.56 7.77 -1.74
C TYR A 59 3.73 6.52 -0.88
N VAL A 60 4.74 5.70 -1.15
CA VAL A 60 4.95 4.41 -0.47
C VAL A 60 6.25 4.45 0.31
N SER A 61 6.13 4.26 1.62
CA SER A 61 7.28 4.18 2.52
C SER A 61 7.08 3.08 3.56
N CYS A 62 8.16 2.36 3.85
CA CYS A 62 8.24 1.43 4.97
C CYS A 62 8.91 2.06 6.21
N SER A 63 9.27 3.35 6.15
CA SER A 63 9.91 4.05 7.25
C SER A 63 8.92 4.31 8.37
N VAL A 64 9.33 4.06 9.61
CA VAL A 64 8.54 4.43 10.78
C VAL A 64 8.59 5.97 10.90
N PRO A 65 7.44 6.67 10.96
CA PRO A 65 7.41 8.12 11.13
C PRO A 65 8.10 8.56 12.42
N ASP A 66 8.56 9.81 12.50
CA ASP A 66 9.13 10.32 13.75
C ASP A 66 8.02 10.66 14.78
N ALA A 67 8.22 10.22 16.02
CA ALA A 67 7.23 10.33 17.09
C ALA A 67 7.02 11.78 17.57
N THR A 68 7.99 12.66 17.35
CA THR A 68 7.95 14.05 17.82
C THR A 68 7.28 14.95 16.79
N THR A 69 7.68 14.81 15.53
CA THR A 69 7.21 15.63 14.40
C THR A 69 5.85 15.18 13.89
N SER A 70 5.53 13.88 13.95
CA SER A 70 4.26 13.32 13.45
C SER A 70 3.69 12.26 14.40
N PRO A 71 3.34 12.63 15.65
CA PRO A 71 2.90 11.69 16.68
C PRO A 71 1.67 10.86 16.27
N THR A 72 0.70 11.46 15.58
CA THR A 72 -0.50 10.76 15.11
C THR A 72 -0.18 9.71 14.05
N LEU A 73 0.71 10.02 13.11
CA LEU A 73 1.11 9.07 12.06
C LEU A 73 1.95 7.95 12.66
N TYR A 74 2.91 8.28 13.53
CA TYR A 74 3.69 7.31 14.29
C TYR A 74 2.80 6.31 15.05
N PHE A 75 1.80 6.81 15.79
CA PHE A 75 0.85 5.97 16.49
C PHE A 75 0.09 5.04 15.54
N ARG A 76 -0.44 5.56 14.43
CA ARG A 76 -1.22 4.76 13.48
C ARG A 76 -0.40 3.67 12.82
N VAL A 77 0.81 3.99 12.36
CA VAL A 77 1.71 3.02 11.74
C VAL A 77 2.03 1.90 12.74
N ASN A 78 2.45 2.24 13.96
CA ASN A 78 2.82 1.25 14.95
C ASN A 78 1.66 0.37 15.44
N ASN A 79 0.43 0.90 15.51
CA ASN A 79 -0.70 0.13 16.02
C ASN A 79 -1.45 -0.66 14.95
N TYR A 80 -1.47 -0.18 13.70
CA TYR A 80 -2.34 -0.75 12.66
C TYR A 80 -1.60 -1.26 11.42
N GLN A 81 -0.35 -0.85 11.19
CA GLN A 81 0.43 -1.26 10.01
C GLN A 81 1.66 -2.10 10.37
N THR A 82 2.06 -2.13 11.64
CA THR A 82 3.12 -3.00 12.13
C THR A 82 2.57 -4.37 12.52
N HIS A 83 3.06 -5.41 11.85
CA HIS A 83 2.73 -6.79 12.20
C HIS A 83 3.61 -7.29 13.36
N HIS A 84 2.99 -7.77 14.44
CA HIS A 84 3.68 -8.47 15.53
C HIS A 84 3.39 -9.97 15.45
N HIS A 85 4.45 -10.79 15.30
CA HIS A 85 4.31 -12.23 15.23
C HIS A 85 3.66 -12.79 16.49
N ASN A 86 2.72 -13.70 16.31
CA ASN A 86 2.16 -14.52 17.38
C ASN A 86 2.27 -16.01 17.02
N SER A 87 1.87 -16.87 17.95
CA SER A 87 1.90 -18.33 17.76
C SER A 87 1.11 -18.80 16.52
N ASN A 88 0.06 -18.07 16.11
CA ASN A 88 -0.71 -18.39 14.90
C ASN A 88 0.06 -18.09 13.61
N CYS A 89 0.90 -17.05 13.57
CA CYS A 89 1.72 -16.72 12.40
C CYS A 89 2.74 -17.81 12.04
N MET A 90 3.13 -18.62 13.02
CA MET A 90 4.18 -19.62 12.87
C MET A 90 3.63 -21.02 12.55
N LYS A 91 2.29 -21.21 12.56
CA LYS A 91 1.65 -22.53 12.44
C LYS A 91 2.00 -23.31 11.15
N ASN A 92 2.42 -22.62 10.09
CA ASN A 92 2.66 -23.24 8.78
C ASN A 92 4.11 -23.14 8.27
N LYS A 93 5.09 -22.68 9.07
CA LYS A 93 6.48 -22.61 8.62
C LYS A 93 7.23 -23.92 8.93
N LYS A 94 7.39 -24.80 7.92
CA LYS A 94 8.51 -25.76 7.91
C LYS A 94 9.78 -24.98 7.56
N SER A 95 10.57 -24.60 8.56
CA SER A 95 11.76 -23.75 8.36
C SER A 95 12.91 -24.53 7.72
N LYS A 96 13.49 -23.99 6.64
CA LYS A 96 14.95 -23.92 6.39
C LYS A 96 15.27 -22.81 5.37
N ASP A 97 14.93 -21.56 5.66
CA ASP A 97 15.75 -20.40 5.22
C ASP A 97 15.31 -19.16 6.01
N SER A 98 16.29 -18.44 6.56
CA SER A 98 16.13 -17.33 7.49
C SER A 98 16.23 -15.99 6.76
N ARG A 99 15.36 -15.75 5.78
CA ARG A 99 15.18 -14.40 5.23
C ARG A 99 13.80 -13.88 5.59
N ARG A 100 13.81 -12.77 6.32
CA ARG A 100 12.64 -12.04 6.80
C ARG A 100 11.96 -11.39 5.59
N SER A 101 10.80 -11.91 5.19
CA SER A 101 9.91 -11.25 4.25
C SER A 101 8.69 -10.72 5.01
N VAL A 102 8.54 -9.40 5.01
CA VAL A 102 7.26 -8.73 5.28
C VAL A 102 6.51 -8.77 3.96
N VAL A 103 5.35 -9.43 3.93
CA VAL A 103 4.46 -9.41 2.76
C VAL A 103 3.53 -8.21 2.95
N LEU A 104 3.87 -7.11 2.30
CA LEU A 104 2.90 -6.08 1.96
C LEU A 104 2.43 -6.43 0.54
N ASP A 105 1.25 -7.02 0.42
CA ASP A 105 0.62 -7.21 -0.89
C ASP A 105 0.12 -5.86 -1.38
N PHE A 106 0.94 -5.18 -2.17
CA PHE A 106 0.57 -4.01 -2.95
C PHE A 106 0.61 -4.41 -4.42
N GLU A 107 -0.55 -4.71 -4.99
CA GLU A 107 -0.67 -5.10 -6.40
C GLU A 107 -0.92 -3.86 -7.25
N ILE A 108 0.12 -3.40 -7.96
CA ILE A 108 -0.01 -2.37 -9.00
C ILE A 108 -0.44 -3.07 -10.27
N ALA A 109 -1.75 -3.09 -10.56
CA ALA A 109 -2.22 -3.59 -11.85
C ALA A 109 -1.97 -2.54 -12.93
N THR A 110 -1.08 -2.85 -13.88
CA THR A 110 -0.98 -2.13 -15.14
C THR A 110 -1.83 -2.85 -16.17
N HIS A 111 -2.83 -2.15 -16.71
CA HIS A 111 -3.46 -2.57 -17.97
C HIS A 111 -3.08 -1.55 -19.04
N ARG A 112 -2.54 -2.08 -20.15
CA ARG A 112 -2.38 -1.35 -21.39
C ARG A 112 -3.78 -1.10 -21.96
N TYR A 113 -4.10 0.16 -22.22
CA TYR A 113 -5.10 0.49 -23.23
C TYR A 113 -4.39 0.59 -24.58
#